data_AF-A0A316FCW6-F1
#
_entry.id   AF-A0A316FCW6-F1
#
_cell.length_a   1.000
_cell.length_b   1.000
_cell.length_c   1.000
_cell.angle_alpha   90.00
_cell.angle_beta   90.00
_cell.angle_gamma   90.00
#
_symmetry.space_group_name_H-M   'P 1'
#
loop_
_entity.id
_entity.type
_entity.pdbx_description
1 polymer ?
#
loop_
_entity_poly.entity_id
_entity_poly.type
_entity_poly.pdbx_seq_one_letter_code
_entity_poly.pdbx_strand_id
1 'polypeptide(L)'
;MKYLTVVVMVLISLNANAESVGDCKGTPSSAVTSLPEPLNKWGQIVCTPYGHIITNKEGWIWSNPGSYSPVMIPSQMVRDNPEPLANESYFIKIEMGELSGKEAQESVNLFEKGFDTSESKPSVYSLNVTSSSGKSLDFKFFDYGNSQWGMWCNKECDPNSKFMLLNMAKEPNQ
;
A
#
# COMPACT_ATOMS: atom_id res chain seq x y z
N MET A 1 52.16 -16.18 32.14
CA MET A 1 51.65 -16.01 30.76
C MET A 1 50.45 -16.92 30.55
N LYS A 2 49.23 -16.50 30.92
CA LYS A 2 48.03 -17.34 30.70
C LYS A 2 46.69 -16.60 30.83
N TYR A 3 46.64 -15.28 30.68
CA TYR A 3 45.36 -14.56 30.75
C TYR A 3 45.43 -13.29 29.89
N LEU A 4 45.45 -13.42 28.56
CA LEU A 4 45.39 -12.23 27.70
C LEU A 4 44.76 -12.51 26.32
N THR A 5 43.67 -13.28 26.27
CA THR A 5 43.03 -13.60 24.98
C THR A 5 41.52 -13.79 25.08
N VAL A 6 40.81 -13.00 25.90
CA VAL A 6 39.32 -13.05 26.00
C VAL A 6 38.69 -11.65 26.13
N VAL A 7 39.23 -10.61 25.48
CA VAL A 7 38.68 -9.22 25.62
C VAL A 7 38.41 -8.52 24.28
N VAL A 8 38.37 -9.23 23.15
CA VAL A 8 38.13 -8.59 21.83
C VAL A 8 36.98 -9.25 21.08
N MET A 9 35.80 -9.34 21.69
CA MET A 9 34.61 -9.88 20.99
C MET A 9 33.26 -9.35 21.51
N VAL A 10 33.19 -8.11 22.01
CA VAL A 10 31.92 -7.56 22.58
C VAL A 10 31.52 -6.18 22.02
N LEU A 11 32.31 -5.53 21.16
CA LEU A 11 32.10 -4.10 20.87
C LEU A 11 31.64 -3.72 19.45
N ILE A 12 31.02 -4.64 18.70
CA ILE A 12 30.37 -4.26 17.44
C ILE A 12 28.98 -4.90 17.34
N SER A 13 28.16 -4.71 18.37
CA SER A 13 26.72 -4.68 18.19
C SER A 13 26.37 -3.27 17.72
N LEU A 14 26.48 -3.03 16.41
CA LEU A 14 25.82 -1.89 15.80
C LEU A 14 24.33 -2.08 16.06
N ASN A 15 23.80 -1.37 17.07
CA ASN A 15 22.38 -1.19 17.24
C ASN A 15 21.90 -0.43 16.00
N ALA A 16 21.48 -1.16 14.97
CA ALA A 16 20.57 -0.64 13.97
C ALA A 16 19.27 -0.34 14.71
N ASN A 17 19.19 0.84 15.33
CA ASN A 17 17.94 1.39 15.80
C ASN A 17 17.12 1.63 14.53
N ALA A 18 16.21 0.70 14.21
CA ALA A 18 15.15 0.99 13.26
C ALA A 18 14.42 2.22 13.80
N GLU A 19 14.54 3.35 13.11
CA GLU A 19 13.78 4.55 13.46
C GLU A 19 12.31 4.18 13.57
N SER A 20 11.65 4.67 14.61
CA SER A 20 10.26 4.35 14.88
C SER A 20 9.41 4.73 13.66
N VAL A 21 8.83 3.73 13.04
CA VAL A 21 7.76 3.87 12.06
C VAL A 21 6.60 4.62 12.72
N GLY A 22 6.14 5.73 12.15
CA GLY A 22 4.75 6.14 12.36
C GLY A 22 4.39 7.55 12.82
N ASP A 23 5.31 8.50 13.06
CA ASP A 23 4.87 9.87 13.40
C ASP A 23 4.96 10.88 12.25
N CYS A 24 5.53 10.49 11.10
CA CYS A 24 5.70 11.33 9.90
C CYS A 24 6.24 12.73 10.23
N LYS A 25 6.96 12.87 11.35
CA LYS A 25 7.32 14.16 11.91
C LYS A 25 8.42 14.79 11.07
N GLY A 26 8.23 16.07 10.71
CA GLY A 26 9.14 16.76 9.81
C GLY A 26 8.82 16.55 8.32
N THR A 27 7.72 15.87 8.00
CA THR A 27 7.19 15.85 6.64
C THR A 27 6.88 17.28 6.16
N PRO A 28 7.26 17.65 4.91
CA PRO A 28 6.92 18.94 4.33
C PRO A 28 5.41 19.23 4.36
N SER A 29 5.03 20.50 4.50
CA SER A 29 3.63 20.92 4.58
C SER A 29 2.81 20.64 3.31
N SER A 30 3.47 20.37 2.19
CA SER A 30 2.86 19.95 0.93
C SER A 30 2.45 18.48 0.90
N ALA A 31 2.86 17.69 1.90
CA ALA A 31 2.54 16.27 1.92
C ALA A 31 1.12 15.99 2.40
N VAL A 32 0.50 15.00 1.78
CA VAL A 32 -0.75 14.40 2.25
C VAL A 32 -0.44 13.48 3.42
N THR A 33 -1.09 13.74 4.56
CA THR A 33 -0.90 12.98 5.81
C THR A 33 -2.13 12.16 6.21
N SER A 34 -3.20 12.22 5.43
CA SER A 34 -4.44 11.47 5.66
C SER A 34 -4.97 10.91 4.34
N LEU A 35 -5.51 9.68 4.38
CA LEU A 35 -6.15 9.09 3.21
C LEU A 35 -7.60 9.58 3.05
N PRO A 36 -8.10 9.70 1.81
CA PRO A 36 -9.51 9.96 1.55
C PRO A 36 -10.37 8.74 1.90
N GLU A 37 -11.67 8.97 2.11
CA GLU A 37 -12.68 7.91 2.16
C GLU A 37 -12.91 7.31 0.75
N PRO A 38 -13.23 6.01 0.63
CA PRO A 38 -13.24 5.00 1.70
C PRO A 38 -11.86 4.37 1.99
N LEU A 39 -10.78 4.78 1.32
CA LEU A 39 -9.45 4.19 1.47
C LEU A 39 -8.93 4.25 2.92
N ASN A 40 -9.21 5.30 3.68
CA ASN A 40 -8.87 5.40 5.11
C ASN A 40 -9.55 4.37 6.05
N LYS A 41 -10.56 3.62 5.56
CA LYS A 41 -11.20 2.54 6.32
C LYS A 41 -10.31 1.29 6.38
N TRP A 42 -9.54 1.04 5.32
CA TRP A 42 -8.76 -0.19 5.12
C TRP A 42 -7.27 0.06 4.86
N GLY A 43 -6.86 1.32 4.69
CA GLY A 43 -5.49 1.75 4.52
C GLY A 43 -5.06 2.84 5.50
N GLN A 44 -3.76 3.08 5.54
CA GLN A 44 -3.12 4.18 6.26
C GLN A 44 -1.84 4.62 5.53
N ILE A 45 -1.39 5.84 5.82
CA ILE A 45 -0.06 6.31 5.41
C ILE A 45 0.92 5.94 6.52
N VAL A 46 2.05 5.37 6.13
CA VAL A 46 3.15 5.04 7.02
C VAL A 46 4.42 5.69 6.53
N CYS A 47 5.15 6.33 7.43
CA CYS A 47 6.46 6.89 7.13
C CYS A 47 7.55 5.87 7.43
N THR A 48 8.38 5.60 6.41
CA THR A 48 9.47 4.62 6.45
C THR A 48 10.80 5.31 6.17
N PRO A 49 11.94 4.66 6.43
CA PRO A 49 13.25 5.20 6.02
C PRO A 49 13.40 5.48 4.52
N TYR A 50 12.54 4.90 3.68
CA TYR A 50 12.60 5.03 2.21
C TYR A 50 11.59 6.04 1.64
N GLY A 51 10.68 6.55 2.45
CA GLY A 51 9.55 7.32 1.96
C GLY A 51 8.24 7.02 2.68
N HIS A 52 7.23 7.78 2.32
CA HIS A 52 5.85 7.48 2.67
C HIS A 52 5.36 6.30 1.85
N ILE A 53 4.59 5.44 2.49
CA ILE A 53 3.87 4.35 1.82
C ILE A 53 2.39 4.42 2.20
N ILE A 54 1.53 4.05 1.26
CA ILE A 54 0.14 3.68 1.57
C ILE A 54 0.12 2.17 1.76
N THR A 55 -0.38 1.71 2.89
CA THR A 55 -0.44 0.28 3.23
C THR A 55 -1.68 -0.02 4.07
N ASN A 56 -1.84 -1.27 4.48
CA ASN A 56 -2.99 -1.70 5.27
C ASN A 56 -3.06 -1.00 6.62
N LYS A 57 -4.29 -0.68 7.05
CA LYS A 57 -4.59 -0.22 8.42
C LYS A 57 -4.58 -1.39 9.40
N GLU A 58 -4.44 -1.11 10.69
CA GLU A 58 -4.67 -2.10 11.74
C GLU A 58 -6.04 -2.79 11.55
N GLY A 59 -6.08 -4.11 11.73
CA GLY A 59 -7.25 -4.95 11.47
C GLY A 59 -7.47 -5.31 10.01
N TRP A 60 -6.62 -4.84 9.08
CA TRP A 60 -6.68 -5.16 7.66
C TRP A 60 -5.39 -5.79 7.17
N ILE A 61 -5.46 -6.63 6.14
CA ILE A 61 -4.31 -7.18 5.41
C ILE A 61 -4.47 -6.85 3.93
N TRP A 62 -3.40 -6.35 3.30
CA TRP A 62 -3.33 -6.27 1.84
C TRP A 62 -2.30 -7.28 1.33
N SER A 63 -2.73 -8.21 0.47
CA SER A 63 -1.86 -9.30 0.00
C SER A 63 -2.17 -9.73 -1.42
N ASN A 64 -1.16 -10.20 -2.14
CA ASN A 64 -1.35 -10.82 -3.44
C ASN A 64 -1.96 -12.23 -3.28
N PRO A 65 -2.97 -12.61 -4.07
CA PRO A 65 -3.57 -13.95 -4.01
C PRO A 65 -2.52 -15.06 -4.10
N GLY A 66 -2.69 -16.09 -3.26
CA GLY A 66 -1.78 -17.24 -3.24
C GLY A 66 -0.40 -16.97 -2.60
N SER A 67 -0.19 -15.79 -2.01
CA SER A 67 1.04 -15.45 -1.30
C SER A 67 0.74 -14.69 0.00
N TYR A 68 1.73 -14.61 0.88
CA TYR A 68 1.70 -13.72 2.06
C TYR A 68 2.51 -12.44 1.84
N SER A 69 2.81 -12.10 0.58
CA SER A 69 3.58 -10.90 0.27
C SER A 69 2.72 -9.65 0.50
N PRO A 70 3.14 -8.72 1.38
CA PRO A 70 2.37 -7.53 1.67
C PRO A 70 2.33 -6.62 0.44
N VAL A 71 1.18 -5.97 0.24
CA VAL A 71 1.03 -4.93 -0.78
C VAL A 71 1.19 -3.56 -0.13
N MET A 72 2.03 -2.72 -0.73
CA MET A 72 2.20 -1.33 -0.37
C MET A 72 2.33 -0.48 -1.63
N ILE A 73 1.91 0.77 -1.54
CA ILE A 73 2.04 1.76 -2.61
C ILE A 73 3.11 2.76 -2.15
N PRO A 74 4.33 2.74 -2.70
CA PRO A 74 5.40 3.63 -2.26
C PRO A 74 5.32 4.99 -2.96
N SER A 75 5.65 6.07 -2.23
CA SER A 75 5.88 7.39 -2.83
C SER A 75 7.14 7.39 -3.70
N GLN A 76 8.14 6.59 -3.32
CA GLN A 76 9.32 6.32 -4.14
C GLN A 76 8.99 5.24 -5.16
N MET A 77 8.41 5.67 -6.29
CA MET A 77 7.94 4.79 -7.36
C MET A 77 9.12 4.26 -8.21
N VAL A 78 9.86 3.31 -7.64
CA VAL A 78 10.97 2.57 -8.25
C VAL A 78 10.67 1.07 -8.25
N ARG A 79 11.29 0.31 -9.15
CA ARG A 79 11.11 -1.15 -9.24
C ARG A 79 11.91 -1.89 -8.17
N ASP A 80 13.09 -1.39 -7.88
CA ASP A 80 14.10 -2.01 -7.03
C ASP A 80 15.02 -0.93 -6.44
N ASN A 81 15.70 -1.27 -5.35
CA ASN A 81 16.72 -0.45 -4.70
C ASN A 81 16.26 0.98 -4.32
N PRO A 82 15.23 1.12 -3.46
CA PRO A 82 14.81 2.42 -2.95
C PRO A 82 15.94 3.12 -2.19
N GLU A 83 16.14 4.41 -2.46
CA GLU A 83 17.05 5.25 -1.66
C GLU A 83 16.40 5.64 -0.32
N PRO A 84 17.16 5.72 0.78
CA PRO A 84 16.62 6.03 2.10
C PRO A 84 16.30 7.54 2.26
N LEU A 85 15.26 8.00 1.55
CA LEU A 85 14.86 9.40 1.49
C LEU A 85 13.98 9.86 2.66
N ALA A 86 13.56 8.96 3.54
CA ALA A 86 12.68 9.24 4.68
C ALA A 86 11.52 10.20 4.30
N ASN A 87 11.40 11.35 4.97
CA ASN A 87 10.33 12.32 4.73
C ASN A 87 10.52 13.19 3.47
N GLU A 88 11.56 12.99 2.66
CA GLU A 88 11.75 13.68 1.38
C GLU A 88 11.00 12.99 0.23
N SER A 89 10.67 11.71 0.38
CA SER A 89 9.76 11.00 -0.52
C SER A 89 8.38 10.88 0.13
N TYR A 90 7.40 11.57 -0.43
CA TYR A 90 6.04 11.63 0.12
C TYR A 90 5.00 11.79 -1.00
N PHE A 91 3.72 11.71 -0.65
CA PHE A 91 2.62 11.99 -1.58
C PHE A 91 2.22 13.47 -1.50
N ILE A 92 2.14 14.13 -2.64
CA ILE A 92 1.58 15.50 -2.75
C ILE A 92 0.09 15.49 -3.11
N LYS A 93 -0.41 14.36 -3.60
CA LYS A 93 -1.81 14.19 -4.00
C LYS A 93 -2.25 12.75 -3.81
N ILE A 94 -3.42 12.54 -3.22
CA ILE A 94 -4.11 11.25 -3.10
C ILE A 94 -5.59 11.51 -3.37
N GLU A 95 -6.09 11.06 -4.52
CA GLU A 95 -7.47 11.28 -4.95
C GLU A 95 -8.17 9.95 -5.13
N MET A 96 -9.32 9.81 -4.47
CA MET A 96 -10.17 8.65 -4.61
C MET A 96 -11.58 9.08 -5.02
N GLY A 97 -12.13 8.44 -6.05
CA GLY A 97 -13.46 8.74 -6.56
C GLY A 97 -14.21 7.48 -6.92
N GLU A 98 -15.51 7.44 -6.62
CA GLU A 98 -16.38 6.34 -7.05
C GLU A 98 -16.65 6.45 -8.56
N LEU A 99 -16.51 5.32 -9.25
CA LEU A 99 -16.84 5.19 -10.67
C LEU A 99 -18.29 4.75 -10.81
N SER A 100 -18.93 5.15 -11.91
CA SER A 100 -20.32 4.79 -12.20
C SER A 100 -20.54 4.44 -13.66
N GLY A 101 -21.72 3.90 -13.96
CA GLY A 101 -22.15 3.61 -15.32
C GLY A 101 -21.21 2.67 -16.08
N LYS A 102 -20.89 3.04 -17.33
CA LYS A 102 -20.10 2.22 -18.25
C LYS A 102 -18.68 1.97 -17.75
N GLU A 103 -18.04 2.99 -17.18
CA GLU A 103 -16.65 2.89 -16.71
C GLU A 103 -16.51 1.91 -15.53
N ALA A 104 -17.45 1.97 -14.58
CA ALA A 104 -17.50 1.00 -13.49
C ALA A 104 -17.71 -0.43 -14.03
N GLN A 105 -18.66 -0.62 -14.95
CA GLN A 105 -18.95 -1.93 -15.52
C GLN A 105 -17.76 -2.51 -16.30
N GLU A 106 -17.06 -1.70 -17.09
CA GLU A 106 -15.85 -2.14 -17.80
C GLU A 106 -14.72 -2.51 -16.84
N SER A 107 -14.59 -1.77 -15.73
CA SER A 107 -13.63 -2.06 -14.68
C SER A 107 -13.90 -3.40 -14.00
N VAL A 108 -15.18 -3.69 -13.68
CA VAL A 108 -15.59 -4.97 -13.11
C VAL A 108 -15.33 -6.10 -14.09
N ASN A 109 -15.74 -5.95 -15.36
CA ASN A 109 -15.52 -6.98 -16.38
C ASN A 109 -14.03 -7.32 -16.55
N LEU A 110 -13.16 -6.31 -16.49
CA LEU A 110 -11.71 -6.53 -16.57
C LEU A 110 -11.18 -7.21 -15.31
N PHE A 111 -11.63 -6.78 -14.12
CA PHE A 111 -11.25 -7.39 -12.85
C PHE A 111 -11.70 -8.85 -12.75
N GLU A 112 -12.90 -9.19 -13.21
CA GLU A 112 -13.43 -10.55 -13.17
C GLU A 112 -12.82 -11.47 -14.25
N LYS A 113 -11.99 -10.95 -15.14
CA LYS A 113 -11.28 -11.79 -16.11
C LYS A 113 -10.41 -12.81 -15.38
N GLY A 114 -10.74 -14.10 -15.56
CA GLY A 114 -10.08 -15.22 -14.89
C GLY A 114 -10.69 -15.62 -13.54
N PHE A 115 -11.82 -15.01 -13.14
CA PHE A 115 -12.64 -15.42 -12.01
C PHE A 115 -14.04 -15.85 -12.48
N ASP A 116 -14.75 -16.57 -11.62
CA ASP A 116 -16.19 -16.71 -11.77
C ASP A 116 -16.85 -15.35 -11.54
N THR A 117 -17.89 -15.05 -12.34
CA THR A 117 -18.66 -13.81 -12.18
C THR A 117 -19.32 -13.79 -10.81
N SER A 118 -19.12 -12.69 -10.07
CA SER A 118 -19.75 -12.54 -8.77
C SER A 118 -21.26 -12.35 -8.91
N GLU A 119 -22.03 -12.93 -7.98
CA GLU A 119 -23.48 -12.68 -7.87
C GLU A 119 -23.77 -11.22 -7.46
N SER A 120 -22.81 -10.57 -6.81
CA SER A 120 -22.91 -9.19 -6.33
C SER A 120 -22.01 -8.27 -7.14
N LYS A 121 -22.50 -7.05 -7.44
CA LYS A 121 -21.69 -6.03 -8.10
C LYS A 121 -20.97 -5.18 -7.06
N PRO A 122 -19.65 -4.97 -7.20
CA PRO A 122 -18.93 -4.13 -6.26
C PRO A 122 -19.17 -2.64 -6.55
N SER A 123 -19.03 -1.81 -5.51
CA SER A 123 -18.68 -0.40 -5.74
C SER A 123 -17.24 -0.33 -6.26
N VAL A 124 -17.02 0.48 -7.29
CA VAL A 124 -15.70 0.61 -7.93
C VAL A 124 -15.16 2.00 -7.63
N TYR A 125 -13.92 2.07 -7.18
CA TYR A 125 -13.24 3.34 -6.91
C TYR A 125 -11.96 3.45 -7.71
N SER A 126 -11.72 4.61 -8.30
CA SER A 126 -10.42 4.96 -8.87
C SER A 126 -9.57 5.65 -7.81
N LEU A 127 -8.30 5.28 -7.69
CA LEU A 127 -7.31 5.94 -6.86
C LEU A 127 -6.18 6.45 -7.76
N ASN A 128 -5.94 7.76 -7.74
CA ASN A 128 -4.74 8.38 -8.28
C ASN A 128 -3.87 8.88 -7.14
N VAL A 129 -2.57 8.56 -7.19
CA VAL A 129 -1.58 9.08 -6.24
C VAL A 129 -0.46 9.76 -6.99
N THR A 130 0.00 10.90 -6.48
CA THR A 130 1.14 11.64 -7.04
C THR A 130 2.18 11.87 -5.94
N SER A 131 3.43 11.51 -6.24
CA SER A 131 4.57 11.66 -5.34
C SER A 131 5.22 13.04 -5.45
N SER A 132 6.04 13.41 -4.46
CA SER A 132 6.89 14.61 -4.46
C SER A 132 7.86 14.67 -5.65
N SER A 133 8.17 13.53 -6.27
CA SER A 133 8.96 13.44 -7.50
C SER A 133 8.18 13.76 -8.79
N GLY A 134 6.87 14.01 -8.69
CA GLY A 134 5.99 14.25 -9.83
C GLY A 134 5.52 12.99 -10.56
N LYS A 135 5.97 11.80 -10.13
CA LYS A 135 5.46 10.51 -10.64
C LYS A 135 4.09 10.20 -10.05
N SER A 136 3.25 9.54 -10.83
CA SER A 136 1.91 9.11 -10.41
C SER A 136 1.70 7.61 -10.63
N LEU A 137 0.82 7.04 -9.81
CA LEU A 137 0.28 5.70 -9.97
C LEU A 137 -1.24 5.74 -9.91
N ASP A 138 -1.86 4.82 -10.63
CA ASP A 138 -3.31 4.68 -10.71
C ASP A 138 -3.72 3.26 -10.31
N PHE A 139 -4.82 3.16 -9.58
CA PHE A 139 -5.37 1.90 -9.09
C PHE A 139 -6.89 1.90 -9.22
N LYS A 140 -7.47 0.71 -9.27
CA LYS A 140 -8.90 0.51 -9.06
C LYS A 140 -9.12 -0.37 -7.84
N PHE A 141 -10.06 0.03 -7.00
CA PHE A 141 -10.52 -0.75 -5.86
C PHE A 141 -11.96 -1.21 -6.08
N PHE A 142 -12.25 -2.42 -5.62
CA PHE A 142 -13.54 -3.09 -5.77
C PHE A 142 -14.03 -3.48 -4.38
N ASP A 143 -15.15 -2.90 -3.97
CA ASP A 143 -15.76 -3.13 -2.66
C ASP A 143 -17.02 -3.98 -2.80
N TYR A 144 -16.93 -5.25 -2.40
CA TYR A 144 -18.04 -6.19 -2.32
C TYR A 144 -18.67 -6.22 -0.90
N GLY A 145 -18.41 -5.22 -0.07
CA GLY A 145 -18.91 -5.09 1.31
C GLY A 145 -18.13 -5.91 2.32
N ASN A 146 -18.06 -7.23 2.13
CA ASN A 146 -17.29 -8.14 3.01
C ASN A 146 -15.92 -8.54 2.44
N SER A 147 -15.68 -8.29 1.15
CA SER A 147 -14.40 -8.52 0.50
C SER A 147 -14.03 -7.30 -0.32
N GLN A 148 -12.82 -6.80 -0.12
CA GLN A 148 -12.29 -5.68 -0.89
C GLN A 148 -11.10 -6.16 -1.71
N TRP A 149 -10.93 -5.57 -2.89
CA TRP A 149 -9.86 -5.89 -3.82
C TRP A 149 -9.26 -4.62 -4.41
N GLY A 150 -8.02 -4.72 -4.87
CA GLY A 150 -7.34 -3.68 -5.63
C GLY A 150 -6.69 -4.24 -6.89
N MET A 151 -6.45 -3.38 -7.87
CA MET A 151 -5.80 -3.70 -9.14
C MET A 151 -5.00 -2.49 -9.62
N TRP A 152 -3.79 -2.70 -10.11
CA TRP A 152 -2.94 -1.63 -10.64
C TRP A 152 -3.42 -1.22 -12.03
N CYS A 153 -3.46 0.09 -12.28
CA CYS A 153 -4.14 0.71 -13.41
C CYS A 153 -3.42 1.92 -14.00
N ASN A 154 -2.08 1.89 -14.09
CA ASN A 154 -1.26 2.99 -14.60
C ASN A 154 -1.60 3.40 -16.05
N LYS A 155 -0.85 2.93 -17.07
CA LYS A 155 -1.21 3.21 -18.47
C LYS A 155 -2.45 2.42 -18.91
N GLU A 156 -2.53 1.20 -18.43
CA GLU A 156 -3.63 0.26 -18.60
C GLU A 156 -3.78 -0.53 -17.29
N CYS A 157 -4.97 -1.07 -17.05
CA CYS A 157 -5.21 -1.95 -15.91
C CYS A 157 -4.69 -3.37 -16.21
N ASP A 158 -3.86 -3.90 -15.30
CA ASP A 158 -3.34 -5.26 -15.41
C ASP A 158 -4.16 -6.22 -14.54
N PRO A 159 -4.96 -7.13 -15.13
CA PRO A 159 -5.72 -8.12 -14.37
C PRO A 159 -4.85 -9.16 -13.63
N ASN A 160 -3.54 -9.18 -13.82
CA ASN A 160 -2.64 -10.03 -13.04
C ASN A 160 -2.07 -9.31 -11.81
N SER A 161 -2.31 -8.00 -11.68
CA SER A 161 -1.85 -7.16 -10.56
C SER A 161 -2.85 -7.07 -9.40
N LYS A 162 -3.83 -7.98 -9.36
CA LYS A 162 -4.91 -7.96 -8.39
C LYS A 162 -4.38 -8.32 -7.01
N PHE A 163 -4.89 -7.64 -5.99
CA PHE A 163 -4.59 -7.91 -4.59
C PHE A 163 -5.85 -7.86 -3.73
N MET A 164 -5.83 -8.63 -2.66
CA MET A 164 -6.95 -8.72 -1.71
C MET A 164 -6.74 -7.74 -0.57
N LEU A 165 -7.84 -7.21 -0.07
CA LEU A 165 -7.93 -6.44 1.15
C LEU A 165 -8.86 -7.21 2.10
N LEU A 166 -8.26 -7.84 3.10
CA LEU A 166 -8.95 -8.70 4.04
C LEU A 166 -9.18 -7.97 5.35
N ASN A 167 -10.42 -7.93 5.80
CA ASN A 167 -10.78 -7.46 7.12
C ASN A 167 -10.62 -8.61 8.14
N MET A 168 -9.63 -8.50 9.01
CA MET A 168 -9.30 -9.54 9.99
C MET A 168 -10.29 -9.64 11.15
N ALA A 169 -11.20 -8.67 11.31
CA ALA A 169 -12.28 -8.73 12.29
C ALA A 169 -13.50 -9.52 11.79
N LYS A 170 -13.53 -9.90 10.50
CA LYS A 170 -14.61 -10.70 9.90
C LYS A 170 -14.06 -12.04 9.43
N GLU A 171 -14.80 -13.12 9.69
CA GLU A 171 -14.44 -14.43 9.10
C GLU A 171 -14.72 -14.41 7.59
N PRO A 172 -13.84 -15.00 6.74
CA PRO A 172 -13.98 -14.91 5.29
C PRO A 172 -15.22 -15.59 4.68
N ASN A 173 -15.99 -16.38 5.45
CA ASN A 173 -17.06 -17.25 4.92
C ASN A 173 -18.24 -17.42 5.91
N GLN A 174 -18.94 -16.34 6.25
CA GLN A 174 -20.28 -16.44 6.84
C GLN A 174 -21.35 -16.01 5.83
#